data_AF-A0A2J4JMC8-F1
#
_entry.id   AF-A0A2J4JMC8-F1
#
_cell.length_a   1.000
_cell.length_b   1.000
_cell.length_c   1.000
_cell.angle_alpha   90.00
_cell.angle_beta   90.00
_cell.angle_gamma   90.00
#
_symmetry.space_group_name_H-M   'P 1'
#
loop_
_entity.id
_entity.type
_entity.pdbx_description
1 polymer ?
#
loop_
_entity_poly.entity_id
_entity_poly.type
_entity_poly.pdbx_seq_one_letter_code
_entity_poly.pdbx_strand_id
1 'polypeptide(L)'
;KTKKSDTEHEPLMLAGLNPLYTVYDIYDSDHTLIGAIGYSNYEPYEGDKDSVQVVYSALRLGSVYRFDTDSRYDVVKTNKYGTTALTTVVYQDGANAEPVNNWGILSYNNEKECFVAVELESNSVSESQVLEIAKSIEF
;
A
#
# COMPACT_ATOMS: atom_id res chain seq x y z
N LYS A 1 -6.51 -22.75 -31.43
CA LYS A 1 -7.66 -22.04 -30.81
C LYS A 1 -7.08 -20.94 -29.95
N THR A 2 -7.24 -19.71 -30.45
CA THR A 2 -7.32 -18.41 -29.78
C THR A 2 -6.47 -18.17 -28.53
N LYS A 3 -5.47 -17.29 -28.71
CA LYS A 3 -4.78 -16.47 -27.73
C LYS A 3 -5.84 -15.83 -26.80
N LYS A 4 -5.80 -16.11 -25.50
CA LYS A 4 -6.53 -15.33 -24.50
C LYS A 4 -5.88 -13.94 -24.47
N SER A 5 -6.43 -13.02 -25.27
CA SER A 5 -6.31 -11.59 -25.01
C SER A 5 -7.37 -11.26 -23.98
N ASP A 6 -6.94 -11.01 -22.76
CA ASP A 6 -7.55 -10.11 -21.79
C ASP A 6 -6.58 -10.15 -20.61
N THR A 7 -5.72 -9.13 -20.52
CA THR A 7 -5.02 -8.82 -19.29
C THR A 7 -6.10 -8.38 -18.30
N GLU A 8 -6.78 -9.34 -17.67
CA GLU A 8 -7.51 -9.06 -16.45
C GLU A 8 -6.45 -8.56 -15.46
N HIS A 9 -6.36 -7.24 -15.30
CA HIS A 9 -5.54 -6.63 -14.26
C HIS A 9 -6.05 -7.19 -12.93
N GLU A 10 -5.20 -7.92 -12.22
CA GLU A 10 -5.54 -8.42 -10.90
C GLU A 10 -5.95 -7.23 -10.02
N PRO A 11 -7.10 -7.29 -9.33
CA PRO A 11 -7.65 -6.13 -8.65
C PRO A 11 -6.69 -5.66 -7.56
N LEU A 12 -6.51 -4.35 -7.46
CA LEU A 12 -5.84 -3.73 -6.32
C LEU A 12 -6.63 -4.04 -5.05
N MET A 13 -6.02 -4.80 -4.16
CA MET A 13 -6.71 -5.35 -3.00
C MET A 13 -6.79 -4.35 -1.84
N LEU A 14 -6.05 -3.24 -1.88
CA LEU A 14 -6.18 -2.15 -0.91
C LEU A 14 -7.63 -1.66 -0.77
N ALA A 15 -8.34 -1.54 -1.90
CA ALA A 15 -9.76 -1.17 -1.94
C ALA A 15 -10.68 -2.18 -1.23
N GLY A 16 -10.23 -3.43 -1.09
CA GLY A 16 -11.00 -4.52 -0.48
C GLY A 16 -10.68 -4.82 0.98
N LEU A 17 -9.68 -4.16 1.60
CA LEU A 17 -9.19 -4.54 2.93
C LEU A 17 -10.16 -4.27 4.07
N ASN A 18 -10.81 -3.11 4.06
CA ASN A 18 -11.75 -2.72 5.12
C ASN A 18 -12.76 -1.70 4.58
N PRO A 19 -14.07 -1.96 4.67
CA PRO A 19 -15.09 -1.00 4.25
C PRO A 19 -15.07 0.32 5.05
N LEU A 20 -14.36 0.37 6.18
CA LEU A 20 -14.13 1.60 6.95
C LEU A 20 -12.99 2.46 6.40
N TYR A 21 -12.14 1.92 5.52
CA TYR A 21 -11.11 2.73 4.88
C TYR A 21 -11.73 3.49 3.73
N THR A 22 -11.49 4.80 3.73
CA THR A 22 -11.81 5.58 2.55
C THR A 22 -10.70 5.31 1.54
N VAL A 23 -11.05 4.56 0.49
CA VAL A 23 -10.13 4.20 -0.60
C VAL A 23 -10.56 4.91 -1.87
N TYR A 24 -9.57 5.44 -2.58
CA TYR A 24 -9.74 6.03 -3.89
C TYR A 24 -8.84 5.35 -4.91
N ASP A 25 -9.41 5.10 -6.08
CA ASP A 25 -8.70 4.56 -7.23
C ASP A 25 -7.83 5.63 -7.89
N ILE A 26 -6.66 5.22 -8.38
CA ILE A 26 -5.71 6.04 -9.12
C ILE A 26 -5.70 5.53 -10.57
N TYR A 27 -6.01 6.42 -11.50
CA TYR A 27 -6.03 6.12 -12.93
C TYR A 27 -4.94 6.89 -13.66
N ASP A 28 -4.42 6.30 -14.74
CA ASP A 28 -3.55 7.00 -15.69
C ASP A 28 -4.36 7.89 -16.66
N SER A 29 -3.67 8.51 -17.62
CA SER A 29 -4.29 9.36 -18.63
C SER A 29 -5.22 8.62 -19.59
N ASP A 30 -5.07 7.30 -19.71
CA ASP A 30 -5.89 6.44 -20.58
C ASP A 30 -7.08 5.84 -19.83
N HIS A 31 -7.33 6.26 -18.58
CA HIS A 31 -8.33 5.72 -17.67
C HIS A 31 -8.09 4.25 -17.27
N THR A 32 -6.84 3.79 -17.33
CA THR A 32 -6.43 2.48 -16.80
C THR A 32 -6.21 2.62 -15.30
N LEU A 33 -6.74 1.67 -14.51
CA LEU A 33 -6.51 1.60 -13.07
C LEU A 33 -5.03 1.22 -12.82
N ILE A 34 -4.28 2.08 -12.14
CA ILE A 34 -2.83 1.88 -11.89
C ILE A 34 -2.47 1.87 -10.41
N GLY A 35 -3.41 2.18 -9.52
CA GLY A 35 -3.15 2.20 -8.09
C GLY A 35 -4.38 2.52 -7.27
N ALA A 36 -4.22 2.46 -5.96
CA ALA A 36 -5.24 2.81 -4.99
C ALA A 36 -4.56 3.50 -3.79
N ILE A 37 -5.27 4.46 -3.20
CA ILE A 37 -4.86 5.13 -1.97
C ILE A 37 -5.94 4.97 -0.91
N GLY A 38 -5.57 4.43 0.23
CA GLY A 38 -6.42 4.29 1.40
C GLY A 38 -5.93 5.16 2.54
N TYR A 39 -6.84 5.77 3.29
CA TYR A 39 -6.51 6.42 4.55
C TYR A 39 -7.50 6.04 5.65
N SER A 40 -7.01 5.99 6.88
CA SER A 40 -7.81 5.73 8.07
C SER A 40 -7.10 6.21 9.32
N ASN A 41 -7.89 6.38 10.39
CA ASN A 41 -7.34 6.49 11.73
C ASN A 41 -6.91 5.10 12.25
N TYR A 42 -6.03 5.08 13.22
CA TYR A 42 -5.65 3.88 13.99
C TYR A 42 -5.62 4.20 15.49
N GLU A 43 -5.85 3.19 16.32
CA GLU A 43 -5.65 3.34 17.77
C GLU A 43 -4.21 2.94 18.11
N PRO A 44 -3.35 3.87 18.58
CA PRO A 44 -1.98 3.53 18.91
C PRO A 44 -1.91 2.58 20.11
N TYR A 45 -1.27 1.42 19.95
CA TYR A 45 -0.91 0.57 21.09
C TYR A 45 0.18 1.25 21.93
N GLU A 46 0.03 1.27 23.25
CA GLU A 46 0.92 1.99 24.17
C GLU A 46 2.40 1.60 24.07
N GLY A 47 2.73 0.43 23.52
CA GLY A 47 4.11 -0.06 23.36
C GLY A 47 4.81 0.25 22.03
N ASP A 48 4.06 0.66 20.98
CA ASP A 48 4.57 0.66 19.60
C ASP A 48 4.34 1.97 18.84
N LYS A 49 4.04 3.07 19.54
CA LYS A 49 3.63 4.35 18.91
C LYS A 49 4.52 4.79 17.74
N ASP A 50 5.83 4.59 17.79
CA ASP A 50 6.75 5.01 16.72
C ASP A 50 7.10 3.92 15.71
N SER A 51 6.37 2.80 15.70
CA SER A 51 6.62 1.64 14.84
C SER A 51 5.54 1.48 13.76
N VAL A 52 5.93 1.04 12.56
CA VAL A 52 4.98 0.66 11.49
C VAL A 52 3.99 -0.43 11.93
N GLN A 53 4.32 -1.16 13.00
CA GLN A 53 3.44 -2.18 13.59
C GLN A 53 2.07 -1.63 14.00
N VAL A 54 1.96 -0.32 14.30
CA VAL A 54 0.67 0.34 14.64
C VAL A 54 -0.36 0.30 13.51
N VAL A 55 0.09 0.21 12.26
CA VAL A 55 -0.78 0.15 11.08
C VAL A 55 -0.73 -1.20 10.36
N TYR A 56 0.15 -2.11 10.80
CA TYR A 56 0.38 -3.38 10.13
C TYR A 56 -0.88 -4.27 10.08
N SER A 57 -1.63 -4.35 11.19
CA SER A 57 -2.88 -5.10 11.26
C SER A 57 -3.96 -4.55 10.32
N ALA A 58 -3.95 -3.23 10.11
CA ALA A 58 -4.86 -2.55 9.20
C ALA A 58 -4.59 -2.89 7.72
N LEU A 59 -3.36 -3.29 7.39
CA LEU A 59 -2.83 -3.37 6.02
C LEU A 59 -2.58 -4.81 5.56
N ARG A 60 -3.24 -5.77 6.22
CA ARG A 60 -3.03 -7.20 5.99
C ARG A 60 -4.36 -7.95 5.97
N LEU A 61 -4.54 -8.78 4.94
CA LEU A 61 -5.64 -9.74 4.83
C LEU A 61 -5.07 -11.16 4.86
N GLY A 62 -4.89 -11.70 6.08
CA GLY A 62 -4.37 -13.04 6.30
C GLY A 62 -3.01 -13.28 5.61
N SER A 63 -2.94 -14.31 4.77
CA SER A 63 -1.79 -14.59 3.90
C SER A 63 -1.97 -14.08 2.47
N VAL A 64 -3.16 -13.57 2.13
CA VAL A 64 -3.55 -13.26 0.74
C VAL A 64 -3.06 -11.90 0.31
N TYR A 65 -3.08 -10.92 1.21
CA TYR A 65 -2.62 -9.57 0.91
C TYR A 65 -1.87 -8.97 2.10
N ARG A 66 -0.77 -8.28 1.84
CA ARG A 66 -0.06 -7.51 2.86
C ARG A 66 0.82 -6.42 2.25
N PHE A 67 1.05 -5.37 3.02
CA PHE A 67 2.25 -4.56 2.87
C PHE A 67 3.41 -5.27 3.60
N ASP A 68 4.43 -5.69 2.85
CA ASP A 68 5.55 -6.49 3.33
C ASP A 68 6.67 -5.63 3.92
N THR A 69 6.41 -5.13 5.13
CA THR A 69 7.35 -4.31 5.89
C THR A 69 8.56 -5.09 6.42
N ASP A 70 8.49 -6.43 6.44
CA ASP A 70 9.57 -7.28 6.93
C ASP A 70 10.68 -7.43 5.89
N SER A 71 10.30 -7.58 4.61
CA SER A 71 11.24 -7.75 3.51
C SER A 71 11.74 -6.41 2.95
N ARG A 72 10.86 -5.40 2.90
CA ARG A 72 11.18 -4.08 2.37
C ARG A 72 10.48 -2.97 3.14
N TYR A 73 11.27 -2.11 3.76
CA TYR A 73 10.80 -0.91 4.44
C TYR A 73 11.85 0.21 4.35
N ASP A 74 11.85 0.90 3.22
CA ASP A 74 12.82 1.94 2.91
C ASP A 74 12.28 3.30 3.35
N VAL A 75 12.77 3.81 4.48
CA VAL A 75 12.34 5.12 5.00
C VAL A 75 12.72 6.23 4.02
N VAL A 76 11.69 6.93 3.53
CA VAL A 76 11.83 8.07 2.60
C VAL A 76 11.91 9.39 3.37
N LYS A 77 11.08 9.51 4.40
CA LYS A 77 10.92 10.75 5.17
C LYS A 77 10.46 10.41 6.58
N THR A 78 11.11 11.02 7.58
CA THR A 78 10.70 10.96 8.97
C THR A 78 10.62 12.37 9.53
N ASN A 79 9.58 12.66 10.30
CA ASN A 79 9.45 13.87 11.09
C ASN A 79 9.16 13.51 12.56
N LYS A 80 8.89 14.52 13.39
CA LYS A 80 8.60 14.31 14.82
C LYS A 80 7.38 13.42 15.07
N TYR A 81 6.45 13.37 14.13
CA TYR A 81 5.12 12.79 14.29
C TYR A 81 4.94 11.50 13.52
N GLY A 82 5.88 11.09 12.67
CA GLY A 82 5.77 9.82 11.97
C GLY A 82 6.72 9.67 10.80
N THR A 83 6.47 8.63 10.01
CA THR A 83 7.38 8.16 8.96
C THR A 83 6.60 7.82 7.70
N THR A 84 7.21 8.13 6.56
CA THR A 84 6.83 7.62 5.23
C THR A 84 7.91 6.70 4.71
N ALA A 85 7.54 5.52 4.24
CA ALA A 85 8.44 4.52 3.72
C ALA A 85 7.88 3.87 2.45
N LEU A 86 8.80 3.40 1.60
CA LEU A 86 8.49 2.48 0.51
C LEU A 86 8.51 1.04 1.03
N THR A 87 7.60 0.24 0.51
CA THR A 87 7.50 -1.20 0.80
C THR A 87 7.01 -1.93 -0.44
N THR A 88 6.83 -3.24 -0.32
CA THR A 88 6.24 -4.07 -1.37
C THR A 88 4.83 -4.45 -0.93
N VAL A 89 3.85 -4.27 -1.80
CA VAL A 89 2.53 -4.88 -1.60
C VAL A 89 2.55 -6.25 -2.23
N VAL A 90 2.22 -7.27 -1.46
CA VAL A 90 2.22 -8.67 -1.90
C VAL A 90 0.79 -9.16 -1.94
N TYR A 91 0.36 -9.62 -3.11
CA TYR A 91 -0.88 -10.36 -3.31
C TYR A 91 -0.56 -11.81 -3.67
N GLN A 92 -1.21 -12.77 -3.01
CA GLN A 92 -1.02 -14.19 -3.24
C GLN A 92 -2.32 -14.97 -3.02
N ASP A 93 -3.01 -15.30 -4.10
CA ASP A 93 -4.28 -16.05 -4.04
C ASP A 93 -4.07 -17.56 -3.82
N GLY A 94 -3.76 -17.90 -2.57
CA GLY A 94 -3.58 -19.29 -2.12
C GLY A 94 -2.12 -19.73 -2.03
N ALA A 95 -1.89 -20.78 -1.24
CA ALA A 95 -0.55 -21.18 -0.79
C ALA A 95 0.44 -21.58 -1.91
N ASN A 96 -0.07 -21.94 -3.09
CA ASN A 96 0.74 -22.39 -4.24
C ASN A 96 0.74 -21.39 -5.40
N ALA A 97 0.08 -20.23 -5.27
CA ALA A 97 0.13 -19.19 -6.28
C ALA A 97 1.46 -18.43 -6.18
N GLU A 98 2.01 -18.05 -7.34
CA GLU A 98 3.13 -17.10 -7.39
C GLU A 98 2.64 -15.74 -6.92
N PRO A 99 3.35 -15.07 -5.98
CA PRO A 99 2.93 -13.77 -5.49
C PRO A 99 3.11 -12.70 -6.57
N VAL A 100 2.13 -11.80 -6.65
CA VAL A 100 2.23 -10.55 -7.39
C VAL A 100 2.72 -9.46 -6.46
N ASN A 101 3.75 -8.74 -6.90
CA ASN A 101 4.40 -7.70 -6.13
C ASN A 101 4.15 -6.33 -6.78
N ASN A 102 3.46 -5.47 -6.02
CA ASN A 102 3.20 -4.08 -6.35
C ASN A 102 4.04 -3.15 -5.49
N TRP A 103 4.12 -1.88 -5.88
CA TRP A 103 4.75 -0.87 -5.04
C TRP A 103 3.82 -0.50 -3.88
N GLY A 104 4.40 -0.41 -2.69
CA GLY A 104 3.71 0.09 -1.50
C GLY A 104 4.33 1.39 -1.01
N ILE A 105 3.47 2.32 -0.59
CA ILE A 105 3.87 3.47 0.22
C ILE A 105 3.08 3.39 1.51
N LEU A 106 3.76 3.44 2.65
CA LEU A 106 3.15 3.55 3.96
C LEU A 106 3.59 4.82 4.64
N SER A 107 2.62 5.59 5.08
CA SER A 107 2.83 6.84 5.80
C SER A 107 1.92 6.88 7.02
N TYR A 108 2.45 7.19 8.20
CA TYR A 108 1.65 7.33 9.42
C TYR A 108 2.01 8.60 10.17
N ASN A 109 1.05 9.10 10.96
CA ASN A 109 1.20 10.24 11.84
C ASN A 109 0.58 9.95 13.23
N ASN A 110 1.44 9.94 14.24
CA ASN A 110 1.13 9.64 15.64
C ASN A 110 0.37 10.76 16.36
N GLU A 111 0.55 12.02 15.96
CA GLU A 111 -0.19 13.14 16.57
C GLU A 111 -1.64 13.16 16.11
N LYS A 112 -1.87 12.78 14.85
CA LYS A 112 -3.21 12.72 14.24
C LYS A 112 -3.86 11.34 14.33
N GLU A 113 -3.09 10.34 14.80
CA GLU A 113 -3.52 8.94 14.93
C GLU A 113 -4.09 8.41 13.59
N CYS A 114 -3.41 8.71 12.48
CA CYS A 114 -3.87 8.36 11.14
C CYS A 114 -2.75 7.91 10.20
N PHE A 115 -3.13 7.16 9.17
CA PHE A 115 -2.22 6.65 8.16
C PHE A 115 -2.77 6.81 6.75
N VAL A 116 -1.84 6.80 5.80
CA VAL A 116 -2.08 6.70 4.37
C VAL A 116 -1.30 5.49 3.86
N ALA A 117 -1.97 4.63 3.11
CA ALA A 117 -1.38 3.53 2.39
C ALA A 117 -1.65 3.69 0.90
N VAL A 118 -0.65 3.43 0.07
CA VAL A 118 -0.76 3.50 -1.37
C VAL A 118 -0.25 2.20 -1.96
N GLU A 119 -1.05 1.60 -2.83
CA GLU A 119 -0.66 0.50 -3.70
C GLU A 119 -0.58 1.01 -5.14
N LEU A 120 0.52 0.75 -5.85
CA LEU A 120 0.70 1.12 -7.25
C LEU A 120 1.20 -0.08 -8.05
N GLU A 121 0.61 -0.32 -9.21
CA GLU A 121 1.00 -1.44 -10.09
C GLU A 121 2.46 -1.30 -10.53
N SER A 122 3.27 -2.32 -10.25
CA SER A 122 4.72 -2.27 -10.52
C SER A 122 5.09 -2.25 -12.00
N ASN A 123 4.20 -2.74 -12.86
CA ASN A 123 4.36 -2.72 -14.31
C ASN A 123 3.94 -1.39 -14.95
N SER A 124 3.17 -0.57 -14.24
CA SER A 124 2.54 0.65 -14.75
C SER A 124 3.19 1.92 -14.19
N VAL A 125 3.77 1.84 -12.98
CA VAL A 125 4.41 2.97 -12.30
C VAL A 125 5.87 2.66 -12.02
N SER A 126 6.80 3.58 -12.35
CA SER A 126 8.21 3.37 -12.04
C SER A 126 8.53 3.65 -10.58
N GLU A 127 9.56 2.99 -10.04
CA GLU A 127 10.01 3.24 -8.67
C GLU A 127 10.37 4.72 -8.40
N SER A 128 10.90 5.44 -9.41
CA SER A 128 11.18 6.87 -9.27
C SER A 128 9.91 7.69 -9.07
N GLN A 129 8.83 7.36 -9.79
CA GLN A 129 7.52 8.01 -9.60
C GLN A 129 6.96 7.70 -8.21
N VAL A 130 7.05 6.44 -7.77
CA VAL A 130 6.63 6.02 -6.42
C VAL A 130 7.40 6.81 -5.35
N LEU A 131 8.71 6.96 -5.51
CA LEU A 131 9.54 7.72 -4.59
C LEU A 131 9.16 9.21 -4.55
N GLU A 132 8.84 9.82 -5.69
CA GLU A 132 8.35 11.19 -5.76
C GLU A 132 7.00 11.35 -5.05
N ILE A 133 6.07 10.42 -5.28
CA ILE A 133 4.78 10.37 -4.58
C ILE A 133 5.02 10.25 -3.06
N ALA A 134 5.86 9.31 -2.62
CA ALA A 134 6.15 9.10 -1.20
C ALA A 134 6.75 10.35 -0.54
N LYS A 135 7.64 11.08 -1.23
CA LYS A 135 8.21 12.34 -0.72
C LYS A 135 7.16 13.45 -0.58
N SER A 136 6.09 13.40 -1.37
CA SER A 136 5.06 14.43 -1.40
C SER A 136 3.98 14.28 -0.32
N ILE A 137 3.93 13.15 0.38
CA ILE A 137 2.93 12.91 1.42
C ILE A 137 3.21 13.80 2.65
N GLU A 138 2.17 14.51 3.07
CA GLU A 138 2.10 15.39 4.24
C GLU A 138 0.78 15.16 4.98
N PHE A 139 0.77 15.42 6.29
CA PHE A 139 -0.38 15.23 7.18
C PHE A 139 -0.81 16.51 7.88
#